data_AF-A0A840EVJ7-F1
#
_entry.id   AF-A0A840EVJ7-F1
#
_cell.length_a   1.000
_cell.length_b   1.000
_cell.length_c   1.000
_cell.angle_alpha   90.00
_cell.angle_beta   90.00
_cell.angle_gamma   90.00
#
_symmetry.space_group_name_H-M   'P 1'
#
loop_
_entity.id
_entity.type
_entity.pdbx_description
1 polymer ?
#
loop_
_entity_poly.entity_id
_entity_poly.type
_entity_poly.pdbx_seq_one_letter_code
_entity_poly.pdbx_strand_id
1 'polypeptide(L)'
;MRDLVEFGMGRTARRTYELDDISIVPSRRTRSSKNVSTAWQIDAYRFESPILNHPTDALGSPGSVIELGRLGALGVLNGEGLWARHANPEEKIAELVDIAENDPDPAAAVRHLQKLHAAPINPDLLAGIVKQIRDAGVTTAVRVSPQNAPDLAPGVIAAGAELLVVHGTIISAEHVVLVDRGSEDGLVAEPLNLKTFISDLDIPVIAGAVHDHRTALHLMRTGAAGVIVGYGSAEGATTTGEVLGIGVPMATAIADAAAARREYLDETGGRYVHVIADGDIHNSGDLAKAIACGADAAVLGTPLACAASAPGRGWYWPSAAAHPSTPRGALLQVAEDAERVALDVVLNGPSDDPDGLLNFIGGLRRSMAKAGYSDLKEFQKVGLSVRG
;
A
#
# COMPACT_ATOMS: atom_id res chain seq x y z
N MET A 1 -21.78 -20.84 9.07
CA MET A 1 -22.16 -20.93 10.50
C MET A 1 -21.06 -21.44 11.42
N ARG A 2 -20.05 -22.24 10.96
CA ARG A 2 -18.95 -22.71 11.83
C ARG A 2 -17.95 -21.62 12.26
N ASP A 3 -17.93 -20.49 11.56
CA ASP A 3 -16.96 -19.41 11.78
C ASP A 3 -17.55 -18.17 12.48
N LEU A 4 -18.80 -18.26 12.97
CA LEU A 4 -19.39 -17.24 13.85
C LEU A 4 -19.27 -17.70 15.31
N VAL A 5 -18.77 -16.82 16.17
CA VAL A 5 -18.62 -17.06 17.61
C VAL A 5 -19.58 -16.13 18.35
N GLU A 6 -20.45 -16.69 19.19
CA GLU A 6 -21.29 -15.91 20.10
C GLU A 6 -20.46 -15.52 21.34
N PHE A 7 -20.23 -14.22 21.53
CA PHE A 7 -19.43 -13.70 22.65
C PHE A 7 -20.29 -13.02 23.73
N GLY A 8 -21.57 -12.87 23.46
CA GLY A 8 -22.58 -12.38 24.38
C GLY A 8 -23.96 -12.74 23.85
N MET A 9 -24.97 -12.80 24.71
CA MET A 9 -26.32 -13.24 24.34
C MET A 9 -26.85 -12.46 23.12
N GLY A 10 -27.09 -13.17 22.02
CA GLY A 10 -27.62 -12.58 20.78
C GLY A 10 -26.60 -11.78 19.97
N ARG A 11 -25.30 -11.84 20.32
CA ARG A 11 -24.24 -11.13 19.61
C ARG A 11 -23.13 -12.07 19.14
N THR A 12 -22.89 -12.05 17.84
CA THR A 12 -21.88 -12.89 17.18
C THR A 12 -20.79 -12.05 16.54
N ALA A 13 -19.60 -12.63 16.44
CA ALA A 13 -18.48 -12.11 15.67
C ALA A 13 -18.01 -13.18 14.67
N ARG A 14 -17.54 -12.74 13.50
CA ARG A 14 -16.85 -13.61 12.56
C ARG A 14 -15.44 -13.86 13.08
N ARG A 15 -15.04 -15.12 13.19
CA ARG A 15 -13.65 -15.50 13.38
C ARG A 15 -12.89 -15.21 12.09
N THR A 16 -11.79 -14.49 12.24
CA THR A 16 -10.92 -14.03 11.16
C THR A 16 -9.46 -14.33 11.53
N TYR A 17 -8.56 -14.16 10.58
CA TYR A 17 -7.16 -14.59 10.67
C TYR A 17 -6.23 -13.55 10.08
N GLU A 18 -5.11 -13.33 10.76
CA GLU A 18 -3.94 -12.59 10.30
C GLU A 18 -3.02 -13.45 9.43
N LEU A 19 -2.04 -12.81 8.80
CA LEU A 19 -0.98 -13.54 8.09
C LEU A 19 -0.17 -14.43 9.05
N ASP A 20 0.03 -14.02 10.30
CA ASP A 20 0.76 -14.83 11.28
C ASP A 20 0.02 -16.07 11.79
N ASP A 21 -1.31 -16.06 11.67
CA ASP A 21 -2.14 -17.21 12.01
C ASP A 21 -2.01 -18.34 10.98
N ILE A 22 -1.41 -18.10 9.81
CA ILE A 22 -1.36 -19.09 8.73
C ILE A 22 0.06 -19.49 8.34
N SER A 23 0.16 -20.65 7.68
CA SER A 23 1.41 -21.15 7.11
C SER A 23 1.17 -21.84 5.78
N ILE A 24 2.13 -21.67 4.87
CA ILE A 24 2.14 -22.31 3.55
C ILE A 24 2.52 -23.78 3.70
N VAL A 25 1.71 -24.67 3.13
CA VAL A 25 1.88 -26.12 3.17
C VAL A 25 2.42 -26.62 1.82
N PRO A 26 3.69 -27.06 1.74
CA PRO A 26 4.24 -27.63 0.54
C PRO A 26 3.70 -29.06 0.32
N SER A 27 2.75 -29.22 -0.61
CA SER A 27 2.13 -30.51 -0.93
C SER A 27 2.51 -31.07 -2.31
N ARG A 28 3.33 -30.34 -3.08
CA ARG A 28 3.76 -30.70 -4.43
C ARG A 28 5.26 -31.00 -4.48
N ARG A 29 5.72 -31.56 -5.59
CA ARG A 29 7.16 -31.72 -5.88
C ARG A 29 7.81 -30.34 -5.95
N THR A 30 8.97 -30.20 -5.32
CA THR A 30 9.73 -28.96 -5.32
C THR A 30 10.22 -28.61 -6.72
N ARG A 31 10.43 -27.31 -6.95
CA ARG A 31 10.99 -26.76 -8.19
C ARG A 31 12.31 -26.05 -7.89
N SER A 32 13.09 -25.78 -8.94
CA SER A 32 14.21 -24.85 -8.84
C SER A 32 13.68 -23.43 -8.72
N SER A 33 14.17 -22.65 -7.75
CA SER A 33 13.81 -21.24 -7.63
C SER A 33 14.18 -20.43 -8.88
N LYS A 34 15.21 -20.83 -9.63
CA LYS A 34 15.58 -20.17 -10.90
C LYS A 34 14.50 -20.26 -11.98
N ASN A 35 13.53 -21.18 -11.84
CA ASN A 35 12.44 -21.39 -12.79
C ASN A 35 11.11 -20.79 -12.30
N VAL A 36 11.15 -19.95 -11.26
CA VAL A 36 9.97 -19.29 -10.71
C VAL A 36 9.96 -17.84 -11.19
N SER A 37 8.86 -17.45 -11.83
CA SER A 37 8.60 -16.07 -12.20
C SER A 37 7.90 -15.34 -11.06
N THR A 38 8.41 -14.15 -10.75
CA THR A 38 7.80 -13.17 -9.84
C THR A 38 7.22 -11.98 -10.59
N ALA A 39 7.16 -12.06 -11.92
CA ALA A 39 6.69 -10.95 -12.74
C ALA A 39 5.21 -10.65 -12.45
N TRP A 40 4.89 -9.38 -12.38
CA TRP A 40 3.55 -8.87 -12.19
C TRP A 40 3.19 -7.98 -13.37
N GLN A 41 1.99 -8.19 -13.93
CA GLN A 41 1.47 -7.34 -14.99
C GLN A 41 0.12 -6.81 -14.55
N ILE A 42 -0.08 -5.50 -14.65
CA ILE A 42 -1.35 -4.81 -14.41
C ILE A 42 -1.58 -3.86 -15.57
N ASP A 43 -2.73 -4.00 -16.23
CA ASP A 43 -3.03 -3.30 -17.47
C ASP A 43 -1.91 -3.51 -18.52
N ALA A 44 -1.41 -2.46 -19.16
CA ALA A 44 -0.29 -2.50 -20.10
C ALA A 44 1.10 -2.60 -19.43
N TYR A 45 1.19 -2.46 -18.11
CA TYR A 45 2.47 -2.32 -17.40
C TYR A 45 2.95 -3.64 -16.83
N ARG A 46 4.23 -3.95 -17.05
CA ARG A 46 4.89 -5.16 -16.55
C ARG A 46 6.05 -4.81 -15.62
N PHE A 47 6.10 -5.52 -14.51
CA PHE A 47 7.13 -5.42 -13.47
C PHE A 47 7.78 -6.79 -13.28
N GLU A 48 9.05 -6.82 -12.87
CA GLU A 48 9.81 -8.05 -12.58
C GLU A 48 9.47 -8.62 -11.19
N SER A 49 8.94 -7.77 -10.32
CA SER A 49 8.51 -8.10 -8.98
C SER A 49 7.10 -7.58 -8.67
N PRO A 50 6.36 -8.24 -7.78
CA PRO A 50 4.98 -7.88 -7.46
C PRO A 50 4.94 -6.87 -6.30
N ILE A 51 5.78 -5.83 -6.36
CA ILE A 51 6.05 -4.90 -5.25
C ILE A 51 5.71 -3.47 -5.64
N LEU A 52 5.08 -2.76 -4.72
CA LEU A 52 4.98 -1.31 -4.69
C LEU A 52 5.53 -0.78 -3.36
N ASN A 53 6.06 0.44 -3.29
CA ASN A 53 6.29 1.08 -1.99
C ASN A 53 4.99 1.67 -1.44
N HIS A 54 4.85 1.70 -0.12
CA HIS A 54 3.80 2.49 0.52
C HIS A 54 4.02 3.98 0.18
N PRO A 55 2.99 4.71 -0.30
CA PRO A 55 3.13 6.08 -0.78
C PRO A 55 3.17 7.07 0.39
N THR A 56 4.31 7.10 1.08
CA THR A 56 4.65 8.02 2.17
C THR A 56 5.97 8.72 1.88
N ASP A 57 6.10 9.95 2.37
CA ASP A 57 7.32 10.75 2.27
C ASP A 57 8.52 10.13 2.99
N ALA A 58 8.30 9.16 3.91
CA ALA A 58 9.37 8.41 4.56
C ALA A 58 10.12 7.49 3.59
N LEU A 59 9.47 7.05 2.52
CA LEU A 59 10.00 6.08 1.56
C LEU A 59 10.16 6.67 0.16
N GLY A 60 9.18 7.45 -0.28
CA GLY A 60 9.06 7.93 -1.65
C GLY A 60 9.62 9.34 -1.82
N SER A 61 10.89 9.43 -2.22
CA SER A 61 11.47 10.58 -2.90
C SER A 61 11.41 10.36 -4.41
N PRO A 62 11.60 11.39 -5.26
CA PRO A 62 11.74 11.19 -6.70
C PRO A 62 12.86 10.19 -7.00
N GLY A 63 13.99 10.30 -6.29
CA GLY A 63 15.13 9.41 -6.45
C GLY A 63 14.84 7.95 -6.08
N SER A 64 14.23 7.70 -4.93
CA SER A 64 13.93 6.34 -4.46
C SER A 64 12.79 5.68 -5.25
N VAL A 65 11.79 6.45 -5.70
CA VAL A 65 10.74 5.97 -6.61
C VAL A 65 11.35 5.54 -7.95
N ILE A 66 12.28 6.33 -8.50
CA ILE A 66 13.01 5.97 -9.73
C ILE A 66 13.89 4.73 -9.51
N GLU A 67 14.61 4.65 -8.40
CA GLU A 67 15.44 3.49 -8.07
C GLU A 67 14.60 2.22 -7.98
N LEU A 68 13.48 2.26 -7.28
CA LEU A 68 12.54 1.14 -7.17
C LEU A 68 12.01 0.69 -8.54
N GLY A 69 11.67 1.65 -9.41
CA GLY A 69 11.27 1.39 -10.79
C GLY A 69 12.35 0.68 -11.61
N ARG A 70 13.61 1.11 -11.48
CA ARG A 70 14.76 0.49 -12.16
C ARG A 70 15.05 -0.93 -11.68
N LEU A 71 14.70 -1.24 -10.44
CA LEU A 71 14.81 -2.59 -9.87
C LEU A 71 13.64 -3.51 -10.26
N GLY A 72 12.70 -3.02 -11.11
CA GLY A 72 11.61 -3.82 -11.65
C GLY A 72 10.42 -3.97 -10.70
N ALA A 73 10.25 -3.04 -9.76
CA ALA A 73 9.05 -2.86 -8.95
C ALA A 73 8.31 -1.58 -9.40
N LEU A 74 7.17 -1.27 -8.78
CA LEU A 74 6.42 -0.03 -9.05
C LEU A 74 6.65 0.99 -7.94
N GLY A 75 7.35 2.08 -8.27
CA GLY A 75 7.48 3.23 -7.38
C GLY A 75 6.25 4.13 -7.42
N VAL A 76 5.68 4.44 -6.25
CA VAL A 76 4.50 5.29 -6.08
C VAL A 76 4.86 6.52 -5.26
N LEU A 77 4.70 7.69 -5.87
CA LEU A 77 4.88 8.99 -5.22
C LEU A 77 3.64 9.37 -4.40
N ASN A 78 3.81 9.92 -3.20
CA ASN A 78 2.71 10.57 -2.48
C ASN A 78 2.45 11.98 -3.05
N GLY A 79 1.41 12.15 -3.86
CA GLY A 79 1.07 13.43 -4.51
C GLY A 79 0.60 14.53 -3.55
N GLU A 80 0.39 14.20 -2.28
CA GLU A 80 -0.07 15.14 -1.24
C GLU A 80 0.90 15.26 -0.08
N GLY A 81 2.10 14.70 -0.24
CA GLY A 81 3.15 14.65 0.75
C GLY A 81 3.95 15.94 0.87
N LEU A 82 5.11 15.85 1.51
CA LEU A 82 6.06 16.93 1.71
C LEU A 82 6.66 17.40 0.39
N TRP A 83 6.92 16.47 -0.53
CA TRP A 83 7.43 16.74 -1.88
C TRP A 83 6.55 17.68 -2.69
N ALA A 84 5.24 17.66 -2.45
CA ALA A 84 4.27 18.51 -3.12
C ALA A 84 4.04 19.86 -2.40
N ARG A 85 4.65 20.08 -1.23
CA ARG A 85 4.37 21.23 -0.34
C ARG A 85 5.57 22.12 -0.08
N HIS A 86 6.78 21.56 -0.10
CA HIS A 86 8.01 22.24 0.31
C HIS A 86 9.03 22.24 -0.84
N ALA A 87 9.76 23.34 -1.00
CA ALA A 87 10.83 23.43 -2.00
C ALA A 87 12.06 22.57 -1.63
N ASN A 88 12.33 22.41 -0.33
CA ASN A 88 13.41 21.61 0.23
C ASN A 88 12.84 20.51 1.16
N PRO A 89 12.10 19.51 0.63
CA PRO A 89 11.46 18.49 1.44
C PRO A 89 12.47 17.65 2.22
N GLU A 90 13.69 17.42 1.71
CA GLU A 90 14.73 16.65 2.37
C GLU A 90 15.17 17.29 3.70
N GLU A 91 15.31 18.61 3.73
CA GLU A 91 15.63 19.36 4.95
C GLU A 91 14.51 19.19 5.99
N LYS A 92 13.25 19.22 5.55
CA LYS A 92 12.08 19.03 6.43
C LYS A 92 11.97 17.61 6.97
N ILE A 93 12.32 16.62 6.16
CA ILE A 93 12.38 15.23 6.59
C ILE A 93 13.52 15.04 7.60
N ALA A 94 14.69 15.63 7.36
CA ALA A 94 15.81 15.56 8.31
C ALA A 94 15.46 16.20 9.67
N GLU A 95 14.80 17.37 9.65
CA GLU A 95 14.29 18.02 10.87
C GLU A 95 13.28 17.13 11.61
N LEU A 96 12.34 16.51 10.88
CA LEU A 96 11.35 15.60 11.47
C LEU A 96 12.01 14.36 12.10
N VAL A 97 12.99 13.77 11.43
CA VAL A 97 13.74 12.61 11.94
C VAL A 97 14.53 12.97 13.20
N ASP A 98 15.20 14.13 13.21
CA ASP A 98 15.92 14.61 14.39
C ASP A 98 14.98 14.79 15.59
N ILE A 99 13.79 15.37 15.38
CA ILE A 99 12.77 15.49 16.42
C ILE A 99 12.31 14.11 16.92
N ALA A 100 12.10 13.15 16.01
CA ALA A 100 11.66 11.81 16.37
C ALA A 100 12.70 11.04 17.20
N GLU A 101 13.98 11.27 16.92
CA GLU A 101 15.10 10.62 17.59
C GLU A 101 15.43 11.27 18.94
N ASN A 102 15.39 12.60 19.03
CA ASN A 102 16.00 13.35 20.13
C ASN A 102 15.01 14.07 21.05
N ASP A 103 13.76 14.32 20.62
CA ASP A 103 12.79 15.03 21.46
C ASP A 103 12.19 14.09 22.53
N PRO A 104 12.22 14.47 23.83
CA PRO A 104 11.66 13.64 24.90
C PRO A 104 10.12 13.52 24.86
N ASP A 105 9.42 14.39 24.13
CA ASP A 105 7.96 14.29 23.97
C ASP A 105 7.61 13.34 22.81
N PRO A 106 6.98 12.18 23.08
CA PRO A 106 6.65 11.19 22.06
C PRO A 106 5.67 11.71 20.98
N ALA A 107 4.96 12.82 21.24
CA ALA A 107 4.06 13.44 20.28
C ALA A 107 4.70 14.59 19.50
N ALA A 108 5.95 14.98 19.78
CA ALA A 108 6.62 16.10 19.12
C ALA A 108 6.72 15.90 17.61
N ALA A 109 7.17 14.71 17.18
CA ALA A 109 7.32 14.38 15.78
C ALA A 109 5.98 14.40 15.01
N VAL A 110 4.91 13.83 15.59
CA VAL A 110 3.57 13.87 14.99
C VAL A 110 3.07 15.31 14.85
N ARG A 111 3.22 16.14 15.88
CA ARG A 111 2.85 17.56 15.81
C ARG A 111 3.67 18.32 14.78
N HIS A 112 4.95 18.00 14.65
CA HIS A 112 5.80 18.61 13.63
C HIS A 112 5.36 18.19 12.23
N LEU A 113 5.09 16.91 12.00
CA LEU A 113 4.57 16.40 10.74
C LEU A 113 3.22 17.05 10.35
N GLN A 114 2.31 17.25 11.30
CA GLN A 114 1.06 17.99 11.08
C GLN A 114 1.33 19.44 10.61
N LYS A 115 2.30 20.14 11.21
CA LYS A 115 2.70 21.49 10.77
C LYS A 115 3.25 21.48 9.35
N LEU A 116 4.09 20.50 9.01
CA LEU A 116 4.64 20.37 7.66
C LEU A 116 3.53 20.09 6.62
N HIS A 117 2.55 19.25 6.92
CA HIS A 117 1.43 18.94 6.02
C HIS A 117 0.36 20.04 5.95
N ALA A 118 0.35 21.00 6.89
CA ALA A 118 -0.56 22.14 6.84
C ALA A 118 -0.19 23.16 5.73
N ALA A 119 1.06 23.14 5.23
CA ALA A 119 1.45 23.94 4.07
C ALA A 119 0.64 23.52 2.82
N PRO A 120 0.16 24.45 1.99
CA PRO A 120 -0.66 24.11 0.82
C PRO A 120 0.14 23.28 -0.19
N ILE A 121 -0.57 22.42 -0.93
CA ILE A 121 0.02 21.72 -2.07
C ILE A 121 0.35 22.77 -3.15
N ASN A 122 1.55 22.70 -3.69
CA ASN A 122 2.02 23.48 -4.81
C ASN A 122 1.96 22.63 -6.09
N PRO A 123 1.01 22.89 -7.01
CA PRO A 123 0.85 22.12 -8.24
C PRO A 123 2.08 22.13 -9.15
N ASP A 124 2.85 23.22 -9.19
CA ASP A 124 4.04 23.32 -10.03
C ASP A 124 5.18 22.45 -9.51
N LEU A 125 5.36 22.39 -8.18
CA LEU A 125 6.33 21.47 -7.55
C LEU A 125 5.94 20.02 -7.84
N LEU A 126 4.67 19.68 -7.63
CA LEU A 126 4.16 18.32 -7.88
C LEU A 126 4.34 17.94 -9.36
N ALA A 127 3.96 18.80 -10.29
CA ALA A 127 4.11 18.55 -11.72
C ALA A 127 5.59 18.38 -12.13
N GLY A 128 6.49 19.19 -11.56
CA GLY A 128 7.92 19.08 -11.78
C GLY A 128 8.49 17.72 -11.34
N ILE A 129 8.04 17.21 -10.20
CA ILE A 129 8.46 15.91 -9.68
C ILE A 129 7.91 14.75 -10.50
N VAL A 130 6.63 14.79 -10.88
CA VAL A 130 6.03 13.76 -11.75
C VAL A 130 6.77 13.70 -13.07
N LYS A 131 7.08 14.87 -13.65
CA LYS A 131 7.89 14.97 -14.87
C LYS A 131 9.30 14.38 -14.68
N GLN A 132 9.95 14.64 -13.55
CA GLN A 132 11.26 14.07 -13.25
C GLN A 132 11.23 12.53 -13.24
N ILE A 133 10.21 11.92 -12.62
CA ILE A 133 10.06 10.45 -12.56
C ILE A 133 9.82 9.91 -13.98
N ARG A 134 8.91 10.52 -14.74
CA ARG A 134 8.65 10.15 -16.14
C ARG A 134 9.89 10.23 -17.01
N ASP A 135 10.62 11.34 -16.94
CA ASP A 135 11.81 11.58 -17.76
C ASP A 135 12.96 10.60 -17.41
N ALA A 136 12.89 9.91 -16.27
CA ALA A 136 13.80 8.83 -15.90
C ALA A 136 13.49 7.48 -16.57
N GLY A 137 12.35 7.37 -17.28
CA GLY A 137 11.98 6.20 -18.08
C GLY A 137 11.43 5.02 -17.28
N VAL A 138 10.97 5.25 -16.05
CA VAL A 138 10.25 4.25 -15.24
C VAL A 138 8.75 4.54 -15.26
N THR A 139 7.94 3.52 -14.99
CA THR A 139 6.49 3.70 -14.86
C THR A 139 6.16 4.72 -13.77
N THR A 140 5.41 5.77 -14.10
CA THR A 140 5.13 6.88 -13.20
C THR A 140 3.78 6.70 -12.50
N ALA A 141 3.79 6.29 -11.23
CA ALA A 141 2.58 6.18 -10.41
C ALA A 141 2.51 7.27 -9.33
N VAL A 142 1.33 7.90 -9.21
CA VAL A 142 1.09 8.96 -8.22
C VAL A 142 -0.12 8.61 -7.38
N ARG A 143 0.05 8.69 -6.06
CA ARG A 143 -1.03 8.52 -5.09
C ARG A 143 -1.72 9.84 -4.80
N VAL A 144 -3.04 9.81 -4.80
CA VAL A 144 -3.93 10.89 -4.33
C VAL A 144 -4.94 10.33 -3.33
N SER A 145 -5.38 11.16 -2.39
CA SER A 145 -6.45 10.82 -1.46
C SER A 145 -7.80 10.87 -2.18
N PRO A 146 -8.80 10.08 -1.73
CA PRO A 146 -10.16 10.19 -2.25
C PRO A 146 -10.72 11.61 -2.15
N GLN A 147 -10.35 12.36 -1.11
CA GLN A 147 -10.84 13.72 -0.88
C GLN A 147 -10.38 14.71 -1.95
N ASN A 148 -9.14 14.57 -2.42
CA ASN A 148 -8.52 15.53 -3.34
C ASN A 148 -8.31 14.95 -4.75
N ALA A 149 -8.78 13.72 -5.02
CA ALA A 149 -8.59 13.06 -6.30
C ALA A 149 -9.14 13.85 -7.49
N PRO A 150 -10.37 14.43 -7.44
CA PRO A 150 -10.90 15.25 -8.55
C PRO A 150 -10.02 16.45 -8.89
N ASP A 151 -9.43 17.09 -7.88
CA ASP A 151 -8.66 18.31 -8.05
C ASP A 151 -7.22 18.03 -8.51
N LEU A 152 -6.60 16.97 -7.96
CA LEU A 152 -5.18 16.68 -8.20
C LEU A 152 -4.95 15.79 -9.42
N ALA A 153 -5.87 14.87 -9.74
CA ALA A 153 -5.68 13.91 -10.83
C ALA A 153 -5.41 14.57 -12.19
N PRO A 154 -6.15 15.59 -12.64
CA PRO A 154 -5.90 16.22 -13.93
C PRO A 154 -4.48 16.79 -14.04
N GLY A 155 -3.98 17.41 -12.98
CA GLY A 155 -2.65 18.00 -12.93
C GLY A 155 -1.52 16.97 -13.00
N VAL A 156 -1.63 15.88 -12.22
CA VAL A 156 -0.60 14.82 -12.22
C VAL A 156 -0.62 14.01 -13.51
N ILE A 157 -1.78 13.79 -14.11
CA ILE A 157 -1.91 13.14 -15.43
C ILE A 157 -1.27 14.01 -16.51
N ALA A 158 -1.57 15.31 -16.54
CA ALA A 158 -0.96 16.25 -17.47
C ALA A 158 0.57 16.34 -17.30
N ALA A 159 1.07 16.16 -16.08
CA ALA A 159 2.50 16.12 -15.79
C ALA A 159 3.17 14.79 -16.24
N GLY A 160 2.40 13.73 -16.44
CA GLY A 160 2.87 12.46 -16.98
C GLY A 160 2.68 11.24 -16.09
N ALA A 161 1.74 11.28 -15.13
CA ALA A 161 1.36 10.07 -14.40
C ALA A 161 0.72 9.04 -15.35
N GLU A 162 1.19 7.81 -15.26
CA GLU A 162 0.78 6.66 -16.08
C GLU A 162 -0.18 5.72 -15.31
N LEU A 163 -0.10 5.73 -13.98
CA LEU A 163 -1.04 5.08 -13.07
C LEU A 163 -1.45 6.05 -11.97
N LEU A 164 -2.74 6.08 -11.66
CA LEU A 164 -3.26 6.80 -10.51
C LEU A 164 -3.55 5.83 -9.37
N VAL A 165 -3.08 6.15 -8.17
CA VAL A 165 -3.34 5.38 -6.96
C VAL A 165 -4.27 6.19 -6.05
N VAL A 166 -5.58 5.94 -6.10
CA VAL A 166 -6.54 6.57 -5.20
C VAL A 166 -6.55 5.81 -3.87
N HIS A 167 -5.78 6.31 -2.90
CA HIS A 167 -5.48 5.57 -1.68
C HIS A 167 -5.82 6.36 -0.42
N GLY A 168 -6.59 5.77 0.49
CA GLY A 168 -6.78 6.22 1.86
C GLY A 168 -6.87 5.01 2.82
N THR A 169 -6.88 5.25 4.12
CA THR A 169 -6.89 4.15 5.12
C THR A 169 -8.08 3.20 4.95
N ILE A 170 -9.25 3.72 4.60
CA ILE A 170 -10.48 2.96 4.32
C ILE A 170 -11.28 3.78 3.32
N ILE A 171 -11.70 3.18 2.21
CA ILE A 171 -12.52 3.85 1.20
C ILE A 171 -13.74 3.01 0.81
N SER A 172 -14.76 3.67 0.27
CA SER A 172 -15.93 3.05 -0.35
C SER A 172 -16.10 3.56 -1.78
N ALA A 173 -16.76 2.78 -2.64
CA ALA A 173 -17.04 3.18 -4.03
C ALA A 173 -17.91 4.45 -4.12
N GLU A 174 -18.82 4.61 -3.15
CA GLU A 174 -19.68 5.78 -3.00
C GLU A 174 -19.52 6.33 -1.58
N HIS A 175 -19.26 7.62 -1.45
CA HIS A 175 -19.26 8.34 -0.18
C HIS A 175 -20.59 9.07 -0.01
N VAL A 176 -21.22 8.99 1.16
CA VAL A 176 -22.49 9.68 1.43
C VAL A 176 -22.20 10.87 2.34
N VAL A 177 -22.32 12.08 1.81
CA VAL A 177 -22.36 13.31 2.62
C VAL A 177 -23.83 13.62 2.90
N LEU A 178 -24.23 13.61 4.17
CA LEU A 178 -25.55 14.12 4.56
C LEU A 178 -25.50 15.64 4.39
N VAL A 179 -26.32 16.17 3.48
CA VAL A 179 -26.51 17.61 3.30
C VAL A 179 -27.22 18.13 4.55
N ASP A 180 -26.48 18.81 5.44
CA ASP A 180 -27.11 19.57 6.51
C ASP A 180 -27.79 20.79 5.89
N ARG A 181 -29.13 20.84 5.92
CA ARG A 181 -29.93 21.93 5.33
C ARG A 181 -29.87 23.23 6.17
N GLY A 182 -28.74 23.51 6.82
CA GLY A 182 -28.64 24.56 7.84
C GLY A 182 -27.31 25.31 7.93
N SER A 183 -26.26 24.94 7.19
CA SER A 183 -25.03 25.75 7.15
C SER A 183 -25.12 26.82 6.06
N GLU A 184 -25.12 28.10 6.46
CA GLU A 184 -25.21 29.27 5.57
C GLU A 184 -24.00 29.45 4.62
N ASP A 185 -22.94 28.65 4.76
CA ASP A 185 -21.78 28.64 3.87
C ASP A 185 -21.93 27.58 2.78
N GLY A 186 -22.60 27.95 1.67
CA GLY A 186 -22.97 27.08 0.54
C GLY A 186 -21.83 26.52 -0.32
N LEU A 187 -20.79 25.93 0.27
CA LEU A 187 -19.75 25.17 -0.44
C LEU A 187 -19.78 23.71 0.01
N VAL A 188 -20.77 22.96 -0.47
CA VAL A 188 -20.81 21.50 -0.29
C VAL A 188 -20.11 20.89 -1.51
N ALA A 189 -18.91 20.36 -1.33
CA ALA A 189 -18.26 19.56 -2.36
C ALA A 189 -19.11 18.30 -2.63
N GLU A 190 -19.43 18.03 -3.89
CA GLU A 190 -20.17 16.81 -4.25
C GLU A 190 -19.35 15.58 -3.82
N PRO A 191 -19.98 14.56 -3.21
CA PRO A 191 -19.28 13.35 -2.83
C PRO A 191 -18.65 12.68 -4.06
N LEU A 192 -17.39 12.25 -3.93
CA LEU A 192 -16.70 11.54 -5.00
C LEU A 192 -17.43 10.25 -5.37
N ASN A 193 -17.92 10.18 -6.61
CA ASN A 193 -18.35 8.93 -7.22
C ASN A 193 -17.17 8.31 -7.96
N LEU A 194 -16.57 7.27 -7.38
CA LEU A 194 -15.38 6.64 -7.96
C LEU A 194 -15.66 5.98 -9.32
N LYS A 195 -16.89 5.57 -9.60
CA LYS A 195 -17.23 4.97 -10.91
C LYS A 195 -17.14 6.00 -12.02
N THR A 196 -17.79 7.15 -11.87
CA THR A 196 -17.71 8.23 -12.86
C THR A 196 -16.29 8.77 -12.96
N PHE A 197 -15.65 9.02 -11.82
CA PHE A 197 -14.29 9.52 -11.79
C PHE A 197 -13.31 8.59 -12.52
N ILE A 198 -13.34 7.29 -12.25
CA ILE A 198 -12.43 6.33 -12.90
C ILE A 198 -12.76 6.17 -14.40
N SER A 199 -14.04 6.20 -14.79
CA SER A 199 -14.42 6.07 -16.19
C SER A 199 -14.01 7.26 -17.06
N ASP A 200 -13.82 8.43 -16.46
CA ASP A 200 -13.44 9.66 -17.15
C ASP A 200 -11.91 9.80 -17.33
N LEU A 201 -11.12 8.90 -16.75
CA LEU A 201 -9.67 8.90 -16.86
C LEU A 201 -9.17 7.91 -17.93
N ASP A 202 -8.20 8.36 -18.72
CA ASP A 202 -7.55 7.55 -19.76
C ASP A 202 -6.37 6.69 -19.24
N ILE A 203 -6.13 6.70 -17.93
CA ILE A 203 -5.07 5.92 -17.27
C ILE A 203 -5.65 4.93 -16.27
N PRO A 204 -5.01 3.76 -16.05
CA PRO A 204 -5.48 2.81 -15.07
C PRO A 204 -5.43 3.37 -13.65
N VAL A 205 -6.48 3.06 -12.89
CA VAL A 205 -6.61 3.47 -11.48
C VAL A 205 -6.50 2.25 -10.57
N ILE A 206 -5.60 2.33 -9.59
CA ILE A 206 -5.59 1.44 -8.42
C ILE A 206 -6.32 2.16 -7.29
N ALA A 207 -7.29 1.52 -6.66
CA ALA A 207 -8.11 2.15 -5.62
C ALA A 207 -8.15 1.34 -4.32
N GLY A 208 -8.04 1.99 -3.17
CA GLY A 208 -8.26 1.36 -1.88
C GLY A 208 -8.03 2.31 -0.71
N ALA A 209 -8.08 1.86 0.53
CA ALA A 209 -8.14 0.48 0.95
C ALA A 209 -9.56 -0.10 1.13
N VAL A 210 -9.69 -1.41 0.92
CA VAL A 210 -10.87 -2.22 1.26
C VAL A 210 -10.47 -3.39 2.18
N HIS A 211 -11.43 -3.97 2.89
CA HIS A 211 -11.16 -5.08 3.83
C HIS A 211 -12.22 -6.19 3.79
N ASP A 212 -13.26 -6.04 2.98
CA ASP A 212 -14.34 -7.00 2.86
C ASP A 212 -14.73 -7.26 1.40
N HIS A 213 -15.39 -8.40 1.18
CA HIS A 213 -15.85 -8.85 -0.12
C HIS A 213 -16.73 -7.82 -0.85
N ARG A 214 -17.72 -7.24 -0.16
CA ARG A 214 -18.74 -6.39 -0.79
C ARG A 214 -18.12 -5.08 -1.25
N THR A 215 -17.33 -4.44 -0.40
CA THR A 215 -16.66 -3.19 -0.75
C THR A 215 -15.64 -3.43 -1.86
N ALA A 216 -14.87 -4.52 -1.80
CA ALA A 216 -13.96 -4.91 -2.88
C ALA A 216 -14.69 -5.08 -4.23
N LEU A 217 -15.81 -5.81 -4.27
CA LEU A 217 -16.61 -6.00 -5.48
C LEU A 217 -17.16 -4.67 -6.02
N HIS A 218 -17.60 -3.78 -5.14
CA HIS A 218 -18.07 -2.45 -5.55
C HIS A 218 -16.96 -1.60 -6.16
N LEU A 219 -15.75 -1.62 -5.59
CA LEU A 219 -14.58 -0.95 -6.18
C LEU A 219 -14.19 -1.58 -7.52
N MET A 220 -14.26 -2.90 -7.67
CA MET A 220 -14.00 -3.53 -8.97
C MET A 220 -14.99 -3.04 -10.04
N ARG A 221 -16.26 -2.87 -9.68
CA ARG A 221 -17.32 -2.34 -10.56
C ARG A 221 -17.15 -0.85 -10.93
N THR A 222 -16.29 -0.09 -10.27
CA THR A 222 -15.97 1.28 -10.70
C THR A 222 -15.09 1.31 -11.95
N GLY A 223 -14.41 0.20 -12.25
CA GLY A 223 -13.44 0.11 -13.33
C GLY A 223 -11.99 0.21 -12.87
N ALA A 224 -11.71 0.14 -11.56
CA ALA A 224 -10.34 0.06 -11.06
C ALA A 224 -9.59 -1.14 -11.69
N ALA A 225 -8.33 -0.93 -12.05
CA ALA A 225 -7.42 -1.98 -12.53
C ALA A 225 -6.87 -2.84 -11.38
N GLY A 226 -6.82 -2.28 -10.17
CA GLY A 226 -6.45 -2.99 -8.95
C GLY A 226 -7.16 -2.42 -7.73
N VAL A 227 -7.36 -3.26 -6.72
CA VAL A 227 -7.86 -2.88 -5.40
C VAL A 227 -6.79 -3.10 -4.34
N ILE A 228 -6.53 -2.09 -3.52
CA ILE A 228 -5.65 -2.20 -2.35
C ILE A 228 -6.47 -2.77 -1.18
N VAL A 229 -5.96 -3.81 -0.55
CA VAL A 229 -6.60 -4.54 0.56
C VAL A 229 -5.75 -4.40 1.81
N GLY A 230 -6.37 -3.94 2.90
CA GLY A 230 -5.64 -3.53 4.11
C GLY A 230 -5.30 -2.04 4.10
N TYR A 231 -4.95 -1.50 5.26
CA TYR A 231 -4.85 -0.05 5.50
C TYR A 231 -3.41 0.42 5.77
N GLY A 232 -2.42 -0.35 5.34
CA GLY A 232 -1.01 -0.10 5.67
C GLY A 232 -0.72 -0.35 7.15
N SER A 233 -1.35 -1.39 7.72
CA SER A 233 -1.08 -1.84 9.09
C SER A 233 0.41 -2.13 9.25
N ALA A 234 1.00 -1.55 10.28
CA ALA A 234 2.38 -1.75 10.66
C ALA A 234 2.44 -1.48 12.16
N GLU A 235 2.75 -2.52 12.94
CA GLU A 235 2.82 -2.40 14.39
C GLU A 235 3.76 -1.27 14.80
N GLY A 236 3.31 -0.41 15.72
CA GLY A 236 4.06 0.77 16.18
C GLY A 236 4.00 2.00 15.26
N ALA A 237 3.64 1.86 13.98
CA ALA A 237 3.54 3.00 13.05
C ALA A 237 2.10 3.39 12.71
N THR A 238 1.18 2.43 12.61
CA THR A 238 -0.22 2.67 12.25
C THR A 238 -1.11 2.40 13.44
N THR A 239 -1.96 3.37 13.81
CA THR A 239 -2.76 3.31 15.06
C THR A 239 -4.28 3.36 14.82
N THR A 240 -4.73 2.95 13.64
CA THR A 240 -6.17 3.01 13.29
C THR A 240 -7.00 2.06 14.16
N GLY A 241 -6.45 0.90 14.54
CA GLY A 241 -7.11 -0.04 15.45
C GLY A 241 -7.33 0.56 16.84
N GLU A 242 -6.32 1.23 17.40
CA GLU A 242 -6.36 1.86 18.71
C GLU A 242 -7.26 3.10 18.72
N VAL A 243 -7.20 3.92 17.66
CA VAL A 243 -7.93 5.19 17.59
C VAL A 243 -9.40 4.98 17.22
N LEU A 244 -9.71 4.04 16.31
CA LEU A 244 -11.07 3.85 15.77
C LEU A 244 -11.73 2.53 16.17
N GLY A 245 -11.00 1.58 16.75
CA GLY A 245 -11.50 0.22 17.01
C GLY A 245 -11.67 -0.60 15.72
N ILE A 246 -11.00 -0.21 14.63
CA ILE A 246 -11.09 -0.88 13.33
C ILE A 246 -9.77 -1.58 13.04
N GLY A 247 -9.76 -2.92 13.14
CA GLY A 247 -8.66 -3.78 12.69
C GLY A 247 -9.00 -4.49 11.38
N VAL A 248 -7.97 -4.86 10.61
CA VAL A 248 -8.14 -5.59 9.34
C VAL A 248 -7.34 -6.89 9.40
N PRO A 249 -8.01 -8.05 9.54
CA PRO A 249 -7.36 -9.35 9.57
C PRO A 249 -6.85 -9.74 8.18
N MET A 250 -5.57 -9.51 7.91
CA MET A 250 -5.03 -9.41 6.55
C MET A 250 -5.21 -10.68 5.72
N ALA A 251 -4.99 -11.87 6.29
CA ALA A 251 -5.20 -13.12 5.56
C ALA A 251 -6.66 -13.30 5.13
N THR A 252 -7.60 -12.92 6.00
CA THR A 252 -9.04 -12.99 5.70
C THR A 252 -9.46 -11.94 4.69
N ALA A 253 -9.00 -10.70 4.85
CA ALA A 253 -9.33 -9.58 3.97
C ALA A 253 -8.85 -9.84 2.52
N ILE A 254 -7.62 -10.33 2.35
CA ILE A 254 -7.07 -10.69 1.03
C ILE A 254 -7.90 -11.81 0.40
N ALA A 255 -8.24 -12.86 1.16
CA ALA A 255 -9.03 -13.98 0.66
C ALA A 255 -10.46 -13.56 0.24
N ASP A 256 -11.09 -12.68 1.02
CA ASP A 256 -12.42 -12.12 0.72
C ASP A 256 -12.38 -11.25 -0.55
N ALA A 257 -11.38 -10.38 -0.70
CA ALA A 257 -11.19 -9.58 -1.91
C ALA A 257 -10.85 -10.45 -3.13
N ALA A 258 -10.05 -11.50 -2.95
CA ALA A 258 -9.75 -12.48 -3.98
C ALA A 258 -11.00 -13.27 -4.42
N ALA A 259 -11.98 -13.46 -3.53
CA ALA A 259 -13.28 -14.02 -3.85
C ALA A 259 -14.15 -13.03 -4.65
N ALA A 260 -14.20 -11.77 -4.23
CA ALA A 260 -14.88 -10.69 -4.97
C ALA A 260 -14.33 -10.56 -6.39
N ARG A 261 -13.01 -10.66 -6.57
CA ARG A 261 -12.36 -10.67 -7.89
C ARG A 261 -12.85 -11.81 -8.77
N ARG A 262 -13.03 -13.01 -8.22
CA ARG A 262 -13.54 -14.16 -9.00
C ARG A 262 -14.99 -13.92 -9.43
N GLU A 263 -15.83 -13.43 -8.52
CA GLU A 263 -17.21 -13.06 -8.85
C GLU A 263 -17.27 -12.00 -9.96
N TYR A 264 -16.44 -10.95 -9.84
CA TYR A 264 -16.35 -9.90 -10.85
C TYR A 264 -15.82 -10.40 -12.20
N LEU A 265 -14.83 -11.31 -12.18
CA LEU A 265 -14.30 -11.94 -13.39
C LEU A 265 -15.39 -12.71 -14.13
N ASP A 266 -16.23 -13.45 -13.40
CA ASP A 266 -17.36 -14.19 -13.95
C ASP A 266 -18.48 -13.24 -14.44
N GLU A 267 -18.80 -12.19 -13.67
CA GLU A 267 -19.80 -11.16 -14.03
C GLU A 267 -19.46 -10.44 -15.34
N THR A 268 -18.18 -10.12 -15.54
CA THR A 268 -17.69 -9.36 -16.71
C THR A 268 -17.25 -10.23 -17.88
N GLY A 269 -17.18 -11.55 -17.69
CA GLY A 269 -16.71 -12.49 -18.70
C GLY A 269 -15.20 -12.42 -19.00
N GLY A 270 -14.39 -11.89 -18.08
CA GLY A 270 -12.93 -11.91 -18.22
C GLY A 270 -12.14 -10.70 -17.71
N ARG A 271 -12.79 -9.67 -17.12
CA ARG A 271 -12.05 -8.54 -16.56
C ARG A 271 -11.39 -8.91 -15.23
N TYR A 272 -10.07 -9.03 -15.24
CA TYR A 272 -9.29 -9.33 -14.06
C TYR A 272 -8.87 -8.05 -13.33
N VAL A 273 -9.33 -7.87 -12.09
CA VAL A 273 -8.91 -6.76 -11.23
C VAL A 273 -7.90 -7.27 -10.23
N HIS A 274 -6.74 -6.61 -10.13
CA HIS A 274 -5.66 -7.05 -9.24
C HIS A 274 -6.04 -6.85 -7.76
N VAL A 275 -5.63 -7.79 -6.92
CA VAL A 275 -5.68 -7.63 -5.46
C VAL A 275 -4.29 -7.30 -4.97
N ILE A 276 -4.13 -6.14 -4.32
CA ILE A 276 -2.83 -5.65 -3.84
C ILE A 276 -2.88 -5.58 -2.32
N ALA A 277 -2.07 -6.37 -1.62
CA ALA A 277 -2.04 -6.39 -0.16
C ALA A 277 -1.26 -5.20 0.41
N ASP A 278 -1.81 -4.46 1.38
CA ASP A 278 -1.18 -3.33 2.05
C ASP A 278 -1.42 -3.39 3.57
N GLY A 279 -0.46 -3.96 4.29
CA GLY A 279 -0.51 -4.12 5.74
C GLY A 279 0.02 -5.47 6.22
N ASP A 280 0.63 -5.47 7.41
CA ASP A 280 1.15 -6.63 8.14
C ASP A 280 2.14 -7.51 7.34
N ILE A 281 2.88 -6.90 6.41
CA ILE A 281 3.97 -7.54 5.67
C ILE A 281 5.29 -7.04 6.22
N HIS A 282 5.85 -7.81 7.16
CA HIS A 282 7.09 -7.44 7.87
C HIS A 282 8.32 -8.11 7.26
N ASN A 283 8.15 -9.32 6.74
CA ASN A 283 9.22 -10.12 6.15
C ASN A 283 8.78 -10.79 4.84
N SER A 284 9.73 -11.39 4.14
CA SER A 284 9.49 -12.10 2.88
C SER A 284 8.55 -13.31 3.00
N GLY A 285 8.40 -13.88 4.21
CA GLY A 285 7.42 -14.91 4.52
C GLY A 285 6.00 -14.37 4.47
N ASP A 286 5.75 -13.21 5.07
CA ASP A 286 4.44 -12.55 5.05
C ASP A 286 4.05 -12.12 3.64
N LEU A 287 5.01 -11.63 2.84
CA LEU A 287 4.81 -11.41 1.41
C LEU A 287 4.33 -12.70 0.73
N ALA A 288 5.01 -13.84 0.97
CA ALA A 288 4.60 -15.11 0.38
C ALA A 288 3.20 -15.54 0.83
N LYS A 289 2.85 -15.35 2.12
CA LYS A 289 1.52 -15.65 2.65
C LYS A 289 0.44 -14.75 2.03
N ALA A 290 0.71 -13.45 1.84
CA ALA A 290 -0.20 -12.53 1.20
C ALA A 290 -0.53 -12.95 -0.24
N ILE A 291 0.49 -13.32 -1.03
CA ILE A 291 0.28 -13.88 -2.37
C ILE A 291 -0.50 -15.20 -2.28
N ALA A 292 -0.16 -16.09 -1.34
CA ALA A 292 -0.89 -17.34 -1.12
C ALA A 292 -2.38 -17.14 -0.78
N CYS A 293 -2.74 -16.09 -0.05
CA CYS A 293 -4.12 -15.71 0.26
C CYS A 293 -4.91 -15.20 -0.95
N GLY A 294 -4.24 -14.84 -2.05
CA GLY A 294 -4.89 -14.40 -3.28
C GLY A 294 -4.45 -13.05 -3.80
N ALA A 295 -3.47 -12.38 -3.19
CA ALA A 295 -2.91 -11.15 -3.71
C ALA A 295 -2.10 -11.39 -5.00
N ASP A 296 -2.11 -10.42 -5.90
CA ASP A 296 -1.33 -10.39 -7.14
C ASP A 296 -0.06 -9.55 -6.95
N ALA A 297 -0.09 -8.57 -6.04
CA ALA A 297 1.03 -7.75 -5.62
C ALA A 297 0.90 -7.30 -4.16
N ALA A 298 1.94 -6.69 -3.62
CA ALA A 298 1.98 -6.18 -2.26
C ALA A 298 2.65 -4.80 -2.19
N VAL A 299 2.12 -3.98 -1.30
CA VAL A 299 2.72 -2.73 -0.86
C VAL A 299 3.68 -3.04 0.29
N LEU A 300 4.93 -2.59 0.18
CA LEU A 300 5.91 -2.64 1.27
C LEU A 300 6.07 -1.26 1.90
N GLY A 301 5.79 -1.19 3.21
CA GLY A 301 5.99 -0.01 4.04
C GLY A 301 7.29 -0.09 4.83
N THR A 302 7.20 -0.49 6.10
CA THR A 302 8.34 -0.61 7.02
C THR A 302 9.53 -1.37 6.44
N PRO A 303 9.39 -2.47 5.65
CA PRO A 303 10.57 -3.17 5.14
C PRO A 303 11.46 -2.35 4.19
N LEU A 304 10.91 -1.30 3.57
CA LEU A 304 11.71 -0.42 2.69
C LEU A 304 12.37 0.73 3.44
N ALA A 305 12.05 0.95 4.73
CA ALA A 305 12.59 2.06 5.51
C ALA A 305 14.09 1.92 5.80
N CYS A 306 14.61 0.68 5.82
CA CYS A 306 16.04 0.39 5.96
C CYS A 306 16.84 0.66 4.67
N ALA A 307 16.19 0.97 3.54
CA ALA A 307 16.91 1.28 2.32
C ALA A 307 17.71 2.57 2.47
N ALA A 308 18.97 2.57 2.01
CA ALA A 308 19.86 3.71 2.10
C ALA A 308 19.30 4.96 1.36
N SER A 309 18.51 4.73 0.30
CA SER A 309 17.82 5.76 -0.48
C SER A 309 16.47 6.19 0.08
N ALA A 310 15.95 5.52 1.11
CA ALA A 310 14.72 5.96 1.78
C ALA A 310 14.99 7.30 2.49
N PRO A 311 14.22 8.36 2.19
CA PRO A 311 14.42 9.69 2.76
C PRO A 311 14.19 9.75 4.27
N GLY A 312 13.38 8.86 4.84
CA GLY A 312 13.16 8.74 6.28
C GLY A 312 14.36 8.23 7.07
N ARG A 313 15.46 7.82 6.42
CA ARG A 313 16.72 7.41 7.09
C ARG A 313 16.54 6.34 8.18
N GLY A 314 15.80 5.29 7.86
CA GLY A 314 15.49 4.23 8.83
C GLY A 314 14.18 4.47 9.60
N TRP A 315 13.59 5.66 9.52
CA TRP A 315 12.27 5.96 10.07
C TRP A 315 11.16 5.77 9.04
N TYR A 316 10.00 5.34 9.53
CA TYR A 316 8.79 5.14 8.76
C TYR A 316 7.60 5.85 9.43
N TRP A 317 6.69 6.40 8.62
CA TRP A 317 5.38 6.86 9.07
C TRP A 317 4.35 6.74 7.94
N PRO A 318 3.08 6.43 8.24
CA PRO A 318 2.00 6.53 7.26
C PRO A 318 1.55 7.98 7.10
N SER A 319 1.00 8.34 5.94
CA SER A 319 0.44 9.69 5.70
C SER A 319 -0.68 10.06 6.69
N ALA A 320 -1.35 9.07 7.28
CA ALA A 320 -2.38 9.27 8.31
C ALA A 320 -1.82 9.82 9.65
N ALA A 321 -0.52 9.71 9.90
CA ALA A 321 0.13 10.35 11.05
C ALA A 321 0.07 11.89 10.97
N ALA A 322 -0.01 12.45 9.75
CA ALA A 322 -0.07 13.89 9.52
C ALA A 322 -1.49 14.48 9.62
N HIS A 323 -2.51 13.66 9.88
CA HIS A 323 -3.90 14.15 9.90
C HIS A 323 -4.07 15.25 10.98
N PRO A 324 -4.66 16.42 10.64
CA PRO A 324 -4.52 17.64 11.45
C PRO A 324 -5.26 17.61 12.80
N SER A 325 -6.29 16.77 12.93
CA SER A 325 -7.12 16.68 14.15
C SER A 325 -7.00 15.31 14.81
N THR A 326 -7.20 14.25 14.03
CA THR A 326 -7.15 12.86 14.49
C THR A 326 -6.04 12.07 13.80
N PRO A 327 -4.75 12.25 14.19
CA PRO A 327 -3.66 11.45 13.64
C PRO A 327 -3.87 9.95 13.97
N ARG A 328 -3.61 9.08 12.99
CA ARG A 328 -3.79 7.63 13.10
C ARG A 328 -2.52 6.86 12.76
N GLY A 329 -1.40 7.44 13.12
CA GLY A 329 -0.09 6.82 13.02
C GLY A 329 0.95 7.59 13.82
N ALA A 330 2.13 7.01 13.91
CA ALA A 330 3.30 7.54 14.58
C ALA A 330 4.54 7.36 13.69
N LEU A 331 5.65 7.97 14.10
CA LEU A 331 6.95 7.68 13.53
C LEU A 331 7.53 6.45 14.24
N LEU A 332 8.01 5.50 13.45
CA LEU A 332 8.64 4.26 13.90
C LEU A 332 10.05 4.19 13.36
N GLN A 333 11.04 4.01 14.23
CA GLN A 333 12.39 3.67 13.83
C GLN A 333 12.45 2.19 13.48
N VAL A 334 12.75 1.88 12.23
CA VAL A 334 12.82 0.50 11.70
C VAL A 334 14.28 0.03 11.58
N ALA A 335 15.20 0.95 11.33
CA ALA A 335 16.63 0.66 11.23
C ALA A 335 17.46 1.84 11.73
N GLU A 336 18.60 1.56 12.34
CA GLU A 336 19.63 2.57 12.59
C GLU A 336 20.41 2.89 11.31
N ASP A 337 21.08 4.05 11.27
CA ASP A 337 21.80 4.48 10.06
C ASP A 337 22.90 3.47 9.63
N ALA A 338 23.51 2.78 10.60
CA ALA A 338 24.52 1.75 10.36
C ALA A 338 23.96 0.44 9.79
N GLU A 339 22.67 0.20 9.92
CA GLU A 339 21.98 -1.01 9.45
C GLU A 339 21.38 -0.83 8.06
N ARG A 340 21.38 0.39 7.53
CA ARG A 340 20.78 0.69 6.22
C ARG A 340 21.60 0.11 5.08
N VAL A 341 20.91 -0.51 4.13
CA VAL A 341 21.52 -1.19 2.97
C VAL A 341 20.97 -0.67 1.66
N ALA A 342 21.61 -0.98 0.53
CA ALA A 342 21.09 -0.61 -0.79
C ALA A 342 19.69 -1.20 -1.03
N LEU A 343 18.80 -0.48 -1.73
CA LEU A 343 17.44 -0.95 -2.02
C LEU A 343 17.44 -2.29 -2.79
N ASP A 344 18.43 -2.50 -3.65
CA ASP A 344 18.64 -3.77 -4.36
C ASP A 344 18.90 -4.95 -3.40
N VAL A 345 19.60 -4.72 -2.29
CA VAL A 345 19.82 -5.75 -1.26
C VAL A 345 18.51 -6.08 -0.53
N VAL A 346 17.70 -5.06 -0.21
CA VAL A 346 16.37 -5.26 0.39
C VAL A 346 15.48 -6.12 -0.51
N LEU A 347 15.44 -5.84 -1.82
CA LEU A 347 14.55 -6.55 -2.74
C LEU A 347 15.13 -7.88 -3.27
N ASN A 348 16.35 -7.84 -3.79
CA ASN A 348 16.95 -8.92 -4.59
C ASN A 348 18.13 -9.62 -3.91
N GLY A 349 18.66 -9.03 -2.82
CA GLY A 349 19.78 -9.56 -2.06
C GLY A 349 21.14 -9.31 -2.72
N PRO A 350 22.19 -10.08 -2.35
CA PRO A 350 22.15 -11.19 -1.40
C PRO A 350 21.78 -10.75 0.02
N SER A 351 21.15 -11.65 0.79
CA SER A 351 20.84 -11.42 2.21
C SER A 351 21.87 -12.12 3.09
N ASP A 352 22.38 -11.44 4.10
CA ASP A 352 23.01 -12.00 5.29
C ASP A 352 22.07 -12.05 6.51
N ASP A 353 20.87 -11.47 6.37
CA ASP A 353 19.76 -11.56 7.32
C ASP A 353 19.04 -12.93 7.21
N PRO A 354 18.88 -13.67 8.34
CA PRO A 354 18.15 -14.93 8.39
C PRO A 354 16.64 -14.76 8.65
N ASP A 355 16.16 -13.55 9.00
CA ASP A 355 14.79 -13.31 9.46
C ASP A 355 13.85 -12.89 8.31
N GLY A 356 14.38 -12.75 7.09
CA GLY A 356 13.62 -12.47 5.89
C GLY A 356 13.28 -10.98 5.72
N LEU A 357 14.03 -10.11 6.38
CA LEU A 357 13.98 -8.65 6.29
C LEU A 357 14.73 -8.11 5.07
N LEU A 358 15.56 -8.94 4.42
CA LEU A 358 16.22 -8.64 3.15
C LEU A 358 15.93 -9.71 2.10
N ASN A 359 16.23 -9.40 0.84
CA ASN A 359 16.00 -10.26 -0.32
C ASN A 359 14.55 -10.78 -0.42
N PHE A 360 13.57 -9.88 -0.34
CA PHE A 360 12.15 -10.20 -0.42
C PHE A 360 11.78 -11.06 -1.63
N ILE A 361 12.31 -10.74 -2.80
CA ILE A 361 12.03 -11.46 -4.05
C ILE A 361 12.66 -12.85 -4.03
N GLY A 362 13.87 -12.99 -3.48
CA GLY A 362 14.49 -14.30 -3.27
C GLY A 362 13.71 -15.17 -2.28
N GLY A 363 13.18 -14.58 -1.19
CA GLY A 363 12.31 -15.26 -0.23
C GLY A 363 11.02 -15.77 -0.87
N LEU A 364 10.29 -14.90 -1.57
CA LEU A 364 9.08 -15.25 -2.31
C LEU A 364 9.35 -16.39 -3.33
N ARG A 365 10.39 -16.22 -4.15
CA ARG A 365 10.78 -17.19 -5.18
C ARG A 365 11.11 -18.56 -4.59
N ARG A 366 11.81 -18.59 -3.44
CA ARG A 366 12.12 -19.84 -2.73
C ARG A 366 10.89 -20.46 -2.09
N SER A 367 9.98 -19.67 -1.53
CA SER A 367 8.72 -20.14 -0.97
C SER A 367 7.86 -20.86 -2.02
N MET A 368 7.64 -20.21 -3.16
CA MET A 368 6.93 -20.78 -4.31
C MET A 368 7.59 -22.05 -4.83
N ALA A 369 8.92 -22.03 -4.99
CA ALA A 369 9.68 -23.17 -5.48
C ALA A 369 9.56 -24.39 -4.54
N LYS A 370 9.68 -24.17 -3.22
CA LYS A 370 9.53 -25.23 -2.21
C LYS A 370 8.09 -25.76 -2.13
N ALA A 371 7.10 -24.92 -2.41
CA ALA A 371 5.70 -25.31 -2.50
C ALA A 371 5.32 -25.95 -3.86
N GLY A 372 6.22 -25.94 -4.84
CA GLY A 372 6.05 -26.57 -6.15
C GLY A 372 5.34 -25.72 -7.21
N TYR A 373 5.39 -24.39 -7.08
CA TYR A 373 4.77 -23.41 -7.97
C TYR A 373 5.81 -22.61 -8.75
N SER A 374 5.44 -22.14 -9.95
CA SER A 374 6.34 -21.43 -10.88
C SER A 374 5.91 -20.00 -11.21
N ASP A 375 4.70 -19.58 -10.82
CA ASP A 375 4.19 -18.23 -11.02
C ASP A 375 3.23 -17.83 -9.89
N LEU A 376 3.01 -16.52 -9.74
CA LEU A 376 2.22 -15.93 -8.66
C LEU A 376 0.77 -16.44 -8.67
N LYS A 377 0.17 -16.55 -9.86
CA LYS A 377 -1.26 -16.87 -9.99
C LYS A 377 -1.56 -18.30 -9.58
N GLU A 378 -0.71 -19.26 -9.96
CA GLU A 378 -0.83 -20.63 -9.49
C GLU A 378 -0.58 -20.73 -7.98
N PHE A 379 0.36 -19.94 -7.45
CA PHE A 379 0.73 -19.97 -6.04
C PHE A 379 -0.41 -19.55 -5.10
N GLN A 380 -1.36 -18.73 -5.57
CA GLN A 380 -2.62 -18.41 -4.86
C GLN A 380 -3.49 -19.65 -4.53
N LYS A 381 -3.16 -20.84 -5.06
CA LYS A 381 -3.84 -22.12 -4.78
C LYS A 381 -3.05 -23.03 -3.83
N VAL A 382 -1.95 -22.55 -3.27
CA VAL A 382 -1.14 -23.33 -2.33
C VAL A 382 -1.96 -23.71 -1.09
N GLY A 383 -1.65 -24.88 -0.51
CA GLY A 383 -2.28 -25.29 0.74
C GLY A 383 -1.88 -24.36 1.86
N LEU A 384 -2.84 -24.04 2.74
CA LEU A 384 -2.61 -23.26 3.95
C LEU A 384 -3.03 -24.08 5.17
N SER A 385 -2.28 -23.96 6.26
CA SER A 385 -2.65 -24.44 7.59
C SER A 385 -2.81 -23.26 8.53
N VAL A 386 -3.82 -23.31 9.40
CA VAL A 386 -4.00 -22.34 10.50
C VAL A 386 -3.24 -22.84 11.73
N ARG A 387 -2.45 -21.96 12.35
CA ARG A 387 -1.82 -22.17 13.66
C ARG A 387 -2.87 -21.89 14.73
N GLY A 388 -3.09 -22.87 15.61
CA GLY A 388 -4.15 -22.84 16.62
C GLY A 388 -3.71 -22.24 17.95
#